data_AF-A0A699V9P2-F1
#
_entry.id   AF-A0A699V9P2-F1
#
_cell.length_a   1.000
_cell.length_b   1.000
_cell.length_c   1.000
_cell.angle_alpha   90.00
_cell.angle_beta   90.00
_cell.angle_gamma   90.00
#
_symmetry.space_group_name_H-M   'P 1'
#
loop_
_entity.id
_entity.type
_entity.pdbx_description
1 polymer ?
#
loop_
_entity_poly.entity_id
_entity_poly.type
_entity_poly.pdbx_seq_one_letter_code
_entity_poly.pdbx_strand_id
1 'polypeptide(L)' 'MFNEAWERFKDLLRQCPHYGFSELHQLDTFYNALNPNDQDALDFAVGGNFLDKIPRECLSIIE' A
#
# COMPACT_ATOMS: atom_id res chain seq x y z
N MET A 1 -13.07 8.11 -1.21
CA MET A 1 -12.82 7.01 -0.26
C MET A 1 -11.36 6.57 -0.33
N PHE A 2 -10.91 5.97 -1.44
CA PHE A 2 -9.49 5.61 -1.65
C PHE A 2 -8.51 6.79 -1.52
N ASN A 3 -8.72 7.87 -2.29
CA ASN A 3 -7.81 9.03 -2.26
C ASN A 3 -7.71 9.67 -0.87
N GLU A 4 -8.81 9.76 -0.13
CA GLU A 4 -8.81 10.32 1.23
C GLU A 4 -8.09 9.41 2.23
N ALA A 5 -8.30 8.09 2.15
CA ALA A 5 -7.55 7.12 2.95
C ALA A 5 -6.05 7.16 2.63
N TRP A 6 -5.68 7.30 1.36
CA TRP A 6 -4.30 7.42 0.90
C TRP A 6 -3.63 8.71 1.38
N GLU A 7 -4.30 9.85 1.33
CA GLU A 7 -3.78 11.11 1.90
C GLU A 7 -3.57 10.99 3.41
N ARG A 8 -4.53 10.43 4.15
CA ARG A 8 -4.39 10.22 5.61
C ARG A 8 -3.24 9.27 5.95
N PHE A 9 -3.04 8.23 5.15
CA PHE A 9 -1.91 7.30 5.31
C PHE A 9 -0.57 8.01 5.07
N LYS A 10 -0.46 8.84 4.03
CA LYS A 10 0.74 9.66 3.78
C LYS A 10 1.01 10.65 4.91
N ASP A 11 -0.02 11.26 5.48
CA ASP A 11 0.14 12.17 6.63
C ASP A 11 0.65 11.44 7.88
N LEU A 12 0.26 10.17 8.10
CA LEU A 12 0.81 9.35 9.18
C LEU A 12 2.29 9.01 8.95
N LEU A 13 2.67 8.67 7.71
CA LEU A 13 4.07 8.40 7.36
C LEU A 13 4.96 9.64 7.57
N ARG A 14 4.47 10.83 7.22
CA ARG A 14 5.20 12.11 7.42
C ARG A 14 5.41 12.45 8.89
N GLN A 15 4.53 11.99 9.78
CA GLN A 15 4.69 12.14 11.24
C GLN A 15 5.74 11.18 11.82
N CYS A 16 6.12 10.14 11.08
CA CYS A 16 7.12 9.15 11.47
C CYS A 16 8.34 9.18 10.52
N PRO A 17 9.13 10.28 10.50
CA PRO A 17 10.22 10.47 9.53
C PRO A 17 11.38 9.47 9.66
N HIS A 18 11.41 8.68 10.73
CA HIS A 18 12.47 7.71 11.04
C HIS A 18 12.12 6.26 10.71
N TYR A 19 10.90 5.98 10.24
CA TYR A 19 10.54 4.61 9.88
C TYR A 19 11.07 4.30 8.48
N GLY A 20 12.25 3.68 8.42
CA GLY A 20 12.91 3.21 7.20
C GLY A 20 12.18 2.05 6.50
N PHE A 21 10.85 2.08 6.46
CA PHE A 21 10.07 1.17 5.64
C PHE A 21 10.23 1.54 4.18
N SER A 22 10.51 0.54 3.35
CA SER A 22 10.43 0.70 1.90
C SER A 22 9.01 1.12 1.51
N GLU A 23 8.88 1.88 0.43
CA GLU A 23 7.60 2.29 -0.15
C GLU A 23 6.64 1.08 -0.33
N LEU A 24 7.20 -0.10 -0.55
CA LEU A 24 6.45 -1.35 -0.74
C LEU A 24 5.82 -1.86 0.54
N HIS A 25 6.58 -1.84 1.64
CA HIS A 25 6.03 -2.20 2.95
C HIS A 25 4.88 -1.27 3.33
N GLN A 26 4.97 0.00 2.92
CA GLN A 26 3.91 0.98 3.12
C GLN A 26 2.68 0.67 2.27
N LEU A 27 2.86 0.33 0.98
CA LEU A 27 1.77 -0.04 0.07
C LEU A 27 1.08 -1.35 0.48
N ASP A 28 1.82 -2.35 0.92
CA ASP A 28 1.29 -3.62 1.46
C ASP A 28 0.48 -3.38 2.74
N THR A 29 1.04 -2.63 3.70
CA THR A 29 0.35 -2.28 4.94
C THR A 29 -0.94 -1.50 4.65
N PHE A 30 -0.89 -0.56 3.71
CA PHE A 30 -2.06 0.21 3.31
C PHE A 30 -3.14 -0.70 2.70
N TYR A 31 -2.77 -1.56 1.75
CA TYR A 31 -3.69 -2.51 1.10
C TYR A 31 -4.35 -3.44 2.12
N ASN A 32 -3.56 -4.04 3.01
CA ASN A 32 -4.05 -4.97 4.04
C ASN A 32 -4.94 -4.31 5.10
N ALA A 33 -4.85 -2.98 5.25
CA ALA A 33 -5.70 -2.20 6.14
C ALA A 33 -7.05 -1.77 5.51
N LEU A 34 -7.22 -1.95 4.19
CA LEU A 34 -8.49 -1.67 3.51
C LEU A 34 -9.53 -2.75 3.83
N ASN A 35 -10.81 -2.35 3.79
CA ASN A 35 -11.89 -3.32 3.80
C ASN A 35 -12.00 -4.03 2.43
N PRO A 36 -12.65 -5.21 2.35
CA PRO A 36 -12.70 -5.99 1.10
C PRO A 36 -13.28 -5.24 -0.10
N ASN A 37 -14.23 -4.33 0.10
CA ASN A 37 -14.84 -3.58 -1.00
C ASN A 37 -13.86 -2.55 -1.58
N ASP A 38 -13.08 -1.89 -0.71
CA ASP A 38 -12.05 -0.95 -1.14
C ASP A 38 -10.85 -1.66 -1.80
N GLN A 39 -10.53 -2.89 -1.37
CA GLN A 39 -9.54 -3.75 -2.03
C GLN A 39 -9.99 -4.13 -3.45
N ASP A 40 -11.24 -4.61 -3.61
CA ASP A 40 -11.79 -4.97 -4.92
C ASP A 40 -11.83 -3.77 -5.88
N ALA A 41 -12.24 -2.60 -5.38
CA ALA A 41 -12.24 -1.37 -6.17
C ALA A 41 -10.83 -0.97 -6.62
N LEU A 42 -9.81 -1.19 -5.78
CA LEU A 42 -8.42 -0.91 -6.12
C LEU A 42 -7.87 -1.91 -7.14
N ASP A 43 -8.11 -3.21 -6.93
CA ASP A 43 -7.74 -4.27 -7.87
C ASP A 43 -8.40 -4.06 -9.24
N PHE A 44 -9.66 -3.64 -9.26
CA PHE A 44 -10.35 -3.27 -10.49
C PHE A 44 -9.70 -2.06 -11.17
N ALA A 45 -9.40 -1.00 -10.41
CA ALA A 45 -8.79 0.22 -10.94
C ALA A 45 -7.40 -0.01 -11.53
N VAL A 46 -6.61 -0.90 -10.92
CA VAL A 46 -5.29 -1.28 -11.45
C VAL A 46 -5.37 -2.39 -12.49
N GLY A 47 -6.53 -3.00 -12.73
CA GLY A 47 -6.75 -4.05 -13.73
C GLY A 47 -6.07 -5.37 -13.38
N GLY A 48 -6.21 -5.82 -12.13
CA GLY A 48 -5.63 -7.04 -11.57
C GLY A 48 -5.31 -6.87 -10.09
N ASN A 49 -4.81 -7.92 -9.43
CA ASN A 49 -4.45 -7.81 -8.03
C ASN A 49 -3.36 -6.73 -7.81
N PHE A 50 -3.63 -5.77 -6.94
CA PHE A 50 -2.75 -4.65 -6.65
C PHE A 50 -1.37 -5.12 -6.15
N LEU A 51 -1.34 -6.09 -5.24
CA LEU A 51 -0.11 -6.64 -4.67
C LEU A 51 0.72 -7.40 -5.72
N ASP A 52 0.09 -8.01 -6.72
CA ASP A 52 0.82 -8.65 -7.83
C ASP A 52 1.45 -7.64 -8.80
N LYS A 53 0.91 -6.42 -8.87
CA LYS A 53 1.49 -5.32 -9.67
C LYS A 53 2.59 -4.58 -8.95
N ILE A 54 2.71 -4.74 -7.64
CA ILE A 54 3.87 -4.30 -6.88
C ILE A 54 5.03 -5.25 -7.24
N PRO A 55 6.14 -4.76 -7.84
CA PRO A 55 7.23 -5.64 -8.24
C PRO A 55 7.79 -6.42 -7.05
N ARG A 56 7.53 -7.73 -7.03
CA ARG A 56 7.95 -8.69 -6.00
C ARG A 56 9.47 -8.70 -5.76
N GLU A 57 10.29 -8.16 -6.67
CA GLU A 57 11.74 -8.01 -6.50
C GLU A 57 12.13 -7.27 -5.23
N CYS A 58 11.20 -6.51 -4.65
CA CYS A 58 11.48 -5.61 -3.56
C CYS A 58 10.74 -6.02 -2.26
N LEU A 59 9.98 -7.14 -2.33
CA LEU A 59 9.61 -8.02 -1.19
C LEU A 59 10.76 -8.98 -0.79
N SER A 60 11.75 -9.18 -1.66
CA SER A 60 12.84 -10.16 -1.49
C SER A 60 14.10 -9.63 -0.76
N ILE A 61 14.11 -8.38 -0.27
CA ILE A 61 15.31 -7.82 0.41
C ILE A 61 15.38 -8.25 1.90
N ILE A 62 14.51 -9.16 2.34
CA ILE A 62 14.58 -9.78 3.66
C ILE A 62 14.70 -11.30 3.47
N GLU A 63 15.89 -11.73 3.04
CA GLU A 63 16.48 -13.02 3.43
C GLU A 63 17.88 -12.76 3.99
#